data_AF-A0A397GJ78-F1
#
_entry.id   AF-A0A397GJ78-F1
#
_cell.length_a   1.000
_cell.length_b   1.000
_cell.length_c   1.000
_cell.angle_alpha   90.00
_cell.angle_beta   90.00
_cell.angle_gamma   90.00
#
_symmetry.space_group_name_H-M   'P 1'
#
loop_
_entity.id
_entity.type
_entity.pdbx_description
1 polymer ?
#
loop_
_entity_poly.entity_id
_entity_poly.type
_entity_poly.pdbx_seq_one_letter_code
_entity_poly.pdbx_strand_id
1 'polypeptide(L)'
;MAPVTLSTVDDDLKEVIQHLFEIQSAVHGYLGPETQTELVRKIKNLTLALSTLSTHTKPQPPDRDPDQAEPSTSTSDDPLLSDVQLPPEIIDYVDAARNPDIYTREFVELVQRGNQDLKGKKEAFASFRDVLAREMRSAMPECRGEVERVLAATGGGSSPSAVNR
;
A
#
# COMPACT_ATOMS: atom_id res chain seq x y z
N MET A 1 -5.40 -15.37 -23.09
CA MET A 1 -5.29 -13.93 -23.35
C MET A 1 -3.96 -13.47 -22.79
N ALA A 2 -3.29 -12.52 -23.44
CA ALA A 2 -2.04 -11.97 -22.89
C ALA A 2 -2.30 -11.30 -21.53
N PRO A 3 -1.36 -11.34 -20.58
CA PRO A 3 -1.55 -10.72 -19.28
C PRO A 3 -1.59 -9.20 -19.44
N VAL A 4 -2.61 -8.56 -18.87
CA VAL A 4 -2.81 -7.11 -18.93
C VAL A 4 -1.88 -6.44 -17.92
N THR A 5 -1.04 -5.53 -18.39
CA THR A 5 -0.11 -4.75 -17.57
C THR A 5 -0.70 -3.41 -17.18
N LEU A 6 -0.08 -2.75 -16.19
CA LEU A 6 -0.50 -1.42 -15.76
C LEU A 6 -0.35 -0.38 -16.87
N SER A 7 0.74 -0.44 -17.65
CA SER A 7 0.94 0.48 -18.79
C SER A 7 -0.13 0.34 -19.87
N THR A 8 -0.60 -0.89 -20.12
CA THR A 8 -1.68 -1.14 -21.10
C THR A 8 -2.96 -0.40 -20.69
N VAL A 9 -3.31 -0.45 -19.40
CA VAL A 9 -4.49 0.25 -18.86
C VAL A 9 -4.31 1.76 -18.86
N ASP A 10 -3.10 2.25 -18.56
CA ASP A 10 -2.78 3.67 -18.64
C ASP A 10 -2.95 4.24 -20.06
N ASP A 11 -2.50 3.50 -21.07
CA ASP A 11 -2.70 3.89 -22.47
C ASP A 11 -4.17 3.85 -22.91
N ASP A 12 -4.92 2.82 -22.50
CA ASP A 12 -6.37 2.75 -22.73
C ASP A 12 -7.11 3.96 -22.10
N LEU A 13 -6.72 4.37 -20.89
CA LEU A 13 -7.29 5.55 -20.21
C LEU A 13 -6.99 6.85 -20.97
N LYS A 14 -5.75 7.03 -21.44
CA LYS A 14 -5.38 8.19 -22.26
C LYS A 14 -6.18 8.25 -23.55
N GLU A 15 -6.39 7.11 -24.22
CA GLU A 15 -7.21 7.03 -25.43
C GLU A 15 -8.66 7.45 -25.18
N VAL A 16 -9.27 6.97 -24.08
CA VAL A 16 -10.63 7.36 -23.68
C VAL A 16 -10.73 8.87 -23.43
N ILE A 17 -9.78 9.44 -22.68
CA ILE A 17 -9.74 10.89 -22.40
C ILE A 17 -9.59 11.69 -23.70
N GLN A 18 -8.73 11.24 -24.61
CA GLN A 18 -8.53 11.87 -25.91
C GLN A 18 -9.82 11.86 -26.75
N HIS A 19 -10.54 10.74 -26.80
CA HIS A 19 -11.84 10.65 -27.46
C HIS A 19 -12.88 11.60 -26.86
N LEU A 20 -12.95 11.72 -25.52
CA LEU A 20 -13.85 12.67 -24.85
C LEU A 20 -13.54 14.13 -25.23
N PHE A 21 -12.26 14.49 -25.23
CA PHE A 21 -11.82 15.85 -25.60
C PHE A 21 -12.14 16.20 -27.06
N GLU A 22 -11.93 15.26 -27.98
CA GLU A 22 -12.24 15.44 -29.39
C GLU A 22 -13.75 15.57 -29.65
N ILE A 23 -14.56 14.79 -28.92
CA ILE A 23 -16.03 14.89 -28.98
C ILE A 23 -16.46 16.27 -28.48
N GLN A 24 -15.96 16.73 -27.34
CA GLN A 24 -16.28 18.05 -26.79
C GLN A 24 -15.96 19.16 -27.79
N SER A 25 -14.79 19.08 -28.43
CA SER A 25 -14.34 20.05 -29.43
C SER A 25 -15.23 20.02 -30.70
N ALA A 26 -15.59 18.84 -31.19
CA ALA A 26 -16.46 18.68 -32.36
C ALA A 26 -17.90 19.18 -32.10
N VAL A 27 -18.40 19.00 -30.88
CA VAL A 27 -19.72 19.52 -30.47
C VAL A 27 -19.70 21.04 -30.35
N HIS A 28 -18.65 21.62 -29.79
CA HIS A 28 -18.52 23.07 -29.67
C HIS A 28 -18.36 23.76 -31.03
N GLY A 29 -17.60 23.15 -31.94
CA GLY A 29 -17.40 23.60 -33.32
C GLY A 29 -18.40 23.03 -34.33
N TYR A 30 -19.65 22.79 -33.94
CA TYR A 30 -20.64 22.18 -34.83
C TYR A 30 -21.02 23.12 -35.99
N LEU A 31 -20.67 22.73 -37.22
CA LEU A 31 -20.91 23.53 -38.43
C LEU A 31 -21.88 22.87 -39.44
N GLY A 32 -22.47 21.71 -39.11
CA GLY A 32 -23.49 21.07 -39.94
C GLY A 32 -23.32 19.55 -40.14
N PRO A 33 -23.84 18.98 -41.24
CA PRO A 33 -23.99 17.53 -41.42
C PRO A 33 -22.66 16.76 -41.54
N GLU A 34 -21.59 17.41 -42.00
CA GLU A 34 -20.25 16.83 -42.00
C GLU A 34 -19.75 16.60 -40.57
N THR A 35 -19.91 17.61 -39.69
CA THR A 35 -19.58 17.49 -38.27
C THR A 35 -20.42 16.44 -37.56
N GLN A 36 -21.69 16.28 -37.96
CA GLN A 36 -22.56 15.24 -37.43
C GLN A 36 -22.04 13.83 -37.71
N THR A 37 -21.54 13.59 -38.93
CA THR A 37 -21.01 12.28 -39.33
C THR A 37 -19.73 11.94 -38.58
N GLU A 38 -18.86 12.94 -38.38
CA GLU A 38 -17.65 12.82 -37.56
C GLU A 38 -17.96 12.55 -36.09
N LEU A 39 -18.95 13.25 -35.52
CA LEU A 39 -19.38 13.06 -34.14
C LEU A 39 -19.86 11.62 -33.89
N VAL A 40 -20.67 11.08 -34.79
CA VAL A 40 -21.15 9.68 -34.70
C VAL A 40 -19.98 8.70 -34.75
N ARG A 41 -18.98 8.95 -35.59
CA ARG A 41 -17.77 8.11 -35.64
C ARG A 41 -17.01 8.15 -34.31
N LYS A 42 -16.79 9.35 -33.74
CA LYS A 42 -16.08 9.51 -32.47
C LYS A 42 -16.80 8.85 -31.30
N ILE A 43 -18.14 8.93 -31.25
CA ILE A 43 -18.94 8.24 -30.22
C ILE A 43 -18.81 6.72 -30.33
N LYS A 44 -18.77 6.17 -31.55
CA LYS A 44 -18.53 4.73 -31.76
C LYS A 44 -17.15 4.31 -31.26
N ASN A 45 -16.11 5.08 -31.58
CA ASN A 45 -14.74 4.81 -31.11
C ASN A 45 -14.64 4.89 -29.59
N LEU A 46 -15.25 5.90 -28.96
CA LEU A 46 -15.34 6.00 -27.50
C LEU A 46 -16.00 4.77 -26.87
N THR A 47 -17.08 4.27 -27.48
CA THR A 47 -17.79 3.08 -26.97
C THR A 47 -16.90 1.83 -27.05
N LEU A 48 -16.14 1.68 -28.13
CA LEU A 48 -15.18 0.57 -28.28
C LEU A 48 -14.04 0.70 -27.26
N ALA A 49 -13.45 1.88 -27.09
CA ALA A 49 -12.38 2.12 -26.12
C ALA A 49 -12.84 1.83 -24.68
N LEU A 50 -14.03 2.30 -24.28
CA LEU A 50 -14.62 2.00 -22.97
C LEU A 50 -14.89 0.50 -22.77
N SER A 51 -15.33 -0.20 -23.83
CA SER A 51 -15.51 -1.66 -23.78
C SER A 51 -14.18 -2.37 -23.57
N THR A 52 -13.12 -1.97 -24.30
CA THR A 52 -11.78 -2.52 -24.14
C THR A 52 -11.25 -2.30 -22.72
N LEU A 53 -11.31 -1.05 -22.24
CA LEU A 53 -10.88 -0.68 -20.88
C LEU A 53 -11.63 -1.49 -19.82
N SER A 54 -12.95 -1.66 -19.97
CA SER A 54 -13.75 -2.48 -19.06
C SER A 54 -13.35 -3.96 -19.07
N THR A 55 -12.99 -4.50 -20.23
CA THR A 55 -12.52 -5.91 -20.31
C THR A 55 -11.13 -6.10 -19.72
N HIS A 56 -10.22 -5.14 -19.90
CA HIS A 56 -8.86 -5.17 -19.38
C HIS A 56 -8.80 -4.96 -17.86
N THR A 57 -9.73 -4.20 -17.29
CA THR A 57 -9.81 -3.91 -15.85
C THR A 57 -10.66 -4.90 -15.06
N LYS A 58 -11.27 -5.90 -15.72
CA LYS A 58 -12.15 -6.85 -15.05
C LYS A 58 -11.34 -7.64 -14.00
N PRO A 59 -11.77 -7.65 -12.72
CA PRO A 59 -11.09 -8.44 -11.69
C PRO A 59 -11.13 -9.92 -12.08
N GLN A 60 -9.95 -10.53 -12.22
CA GLN A 60 -9.83 -11.95 -12.53
C GLN A 60 -10.24 -12.76 -11.29
N PRO A 61 -11.13 -13.76 -11.41
CA PRO A 61 -11.52 -14.57 -10.27
C PRO A 61 -10.33 -15.33 -9.66
N PRO A 62 -10.35 -15.62 -8.36
CA PRO A 62 -9.23 -16.20 -7.60
C PRO A 62 -9.00 -17.70 -7.87
N ASP A 63 -9.38 -18.23 -9.03
CA ASP A 63 -9.31 -19.67 -9.36
C ASP A 63 -7.89 -20.16 -9.70
N ARG A 64 -6.84 -19.45 -9.26
CA ARG A 64 -5.45 -19.87 -9.45
C ARG A 64 -4.99 -20.63 -8.21
N ASP A 65 -4.91 -21.96 -8.34
CA ASP A 65 -4.34 -22.83 -7.32
C ASP A 65 -2.99 -22.29 -6.84
N PRO A 66 -2.77 -22.12 -5.52
CA PRO A 66 -1.54 -21.53 -4.96
C PRO A 66 -0.27 -22.35 -5.24
N ASP A 67 -0.40 -23.59 -5.72
CA ASP A 67 0.72 -24.51 -6.05
C ASP A 67 1.31 -24.30 -7.46
N GLN A 68 0.73 -23.43 -8.29
CA GLN A 68 1.28 -23.07 -9.62
C GLN A 68 1.74 -21.61 -9.71
N ALA A 69 2.15 -21.02 -8.58
CA ALA A 69 2.97 -19.82 -8.59
C ALA A 69 4.38 -20.17 -9.09
N GLU A 70 4.51 -20.32 -10.42
CA GLU A 70 5.81 -20.16 -11.08
C GLU A 70 6.43 -18.86 -10.55
N PRO A 71 7.67 -18.88 -10.02
CA PRO A 71 8.32 -17.67 -9.58
C PRO A 71 8.53 -16.82 -10.83
N SER A 72 7.68 -15.84 -11.06
CA SER A 72 7.87 -14.82 -12.09
C SER A 72 9.05 -13.96 -11.67
N THR A 73 10.26 -14.48 -11.93
CA THR A 73 11.46 -13.69 -12.15
C THR A 73 11.23 -12.84 -13.40
N SER A 74 10.53 -11.72 -13.25
CA SER A 74 10.48 -10.67 -14.24
C SER A 74 10.86 -9.35 -13.58
N THR A 75 12.11 -8.97 -13.78
CA THR A 75 12.67 -7.62 -13.65
C THR A 75 12.03 -6.65 -14.64
N SER A 76 10.70 -6.55 -14.67
CA SER A 76 9.98 -5.69 -15.59
C SER A 76 9.41 -4.49 -14.83
N ASP A 77 9.80 -3.29 -15.23
CA ASP A 77 9.28 -1.99 -14.75
C ASP A 77 7.75 -1.85 -14.83
N ASP A 78 7.05 -2.80 -15.45
CA ASP A 78 5.61 -2.78 -15.68
C ASP A 78 4.92 -3.99 -15.03
N PRO A 79 4.25 -3.81 -13.87
CA PRO A 79 3.58 -4.89 -13.16
C PRO A 79 2.26 -5.30 -13.83
N LEU A 80 1.81 -6.52 -13.52
CA LEU A 80 0.47 -6.97 -13.91
C LEU A 80 -0.59 -6.22 -13.10
N LEU A 81 -1.71 -5.85 -13.74
CA LEU A 81 -2.81 -5.15 -13.07
C LEU A 81 -3.37 -5.96 -11.89
N SER A 82 -3.42 -7.29 -12.01
CA SER A 82 -3.93 -8.19 -10.98
C SER A 82 -3.15 -8.16 -9.66
N ASP A 83 -1.88 -7.78 -9.73
CA ASP A 83 -0.96 -7.83 -8.59
C ASP A 83 -0.99 -6.51 -7.80
N VAL A 84 -1.65 -5.48 -8.35
CA VAL A 84 -1.78 -4.16 -7.72
C VAL A 84 -3.01 -4.15 -6.81
N GLN A 85 -2.79 -3.95 -5.51
CA GLN A 85 -3.85 -3.75 -4.52
C GLN A 85 -3.79 -2.32 -3.98
N LEU A 86 -4.96 -1.68 -3.93
CA LEU A 86 -5.10 -0.30 -3.47
C LEU A 86 -5.93 -0.26 -2.18
N PRO A 87 -5.43 0.40 -1.12
CA PRO A 87 -6.23 0.74 0.04
C PRO A 87 -7.46 1.58 -0.36
N PRO A 88 -8.64 1.32 0.23
CA PRO A 88 -9.86 2.05 -0.13
C PRO A 88 -9.76 3.54 0.16
N GLU A 89 -8.95 3.94 1.15
CA GLU A 89 -8.76 5.35 1.50
C GLU A 89 -8.13 6.16 0.36
N ILE A 90 -7.38 5.53 -0.55
CA ILE A 90 -6.79 6.22 -1.71
C ILE A 90 -7.90 6.69 -2.65
N ILE A 91 -9.04 5.98 -2.74
CA ILE A 91 -10.17 6.37 -3.58
C ILE A 91 -10.74 7.71 -3.10
N ASP A 92 -10.90 7.87 -1.78
CA ASP A 92 -11.39 9.12 -1.18
C ASP A 92 -10.46 10.32 -1.48
N TYR A 93 -9.15 10.08 -1.55
CA TYR A 93 -8.18 11.11 -1.94
C TYR A 93 -8.39 11.57 -3.38
N VAL A 94 -8.56 10.62 -4.31
CA VAL A 94 -8.79 10.91 -5.73
C VAL A 94 -10.12 11.63 -5.93
N ASP A 95 -11.19 11.16 -5.27
CA ASP A 95 -12.52 11.77 -5.35
C ASP A 95 -12.54 13.22 -4.81
N ALA A 96 -11.73 13.49 -3.78
CA ALA A 96 -11.55 14.84 -3.24
C ALA A 96 -10.54 15.71 -4.02
N ALA A 97 -10.05 15.24 -5.17
CA ALA A 97 -8.99 15.87 -5.96
C ALA A 97 -7.71 16.19 -5.17
N ARG A 98 -7.41 15.38 -4.14
CA ARG A 98 -6.20 15.46 -3.32
C ARG A 98 -5.12 14.54 -3.90
N ASN A 99 -3.85 14.93 -3.79
CA ASN A 99 -2.75 14.08 -4.24
C ASN A 99 -2.68 12.78 -3.41
N PRO A 100 -2.85 11.59 -4.01
CA PRO A 100 -2.77 10.31 -3.30
C PRO A 100 -1.38 10.01 -2.70
N ASP A 101 -0.31 10.64 -3.18
CA ASP A 101 1.04 10.51 -2.58
C ASP A 101 1.09 11.01 -1.13
N ILE A 102 0.13 11.85 -0.74
CA ILE A 102 0.05 12.33 0.63
C ILE A 102 -0.38 11.17 1.56
N TYR A 103 -1.25 10.26 1.12
CA TYR A 103 -1.63 9.08 1.91
C TYR A 103 -0.42 8.19 2.19
N THR A 104 0.39 7.88 1.16
CA THR A 104 1.57 7.03 1.32
C THR A 104 2.60 7.68 2.24
N ARG A 105 2.80 8.99 2.11
CA ARG A 105 3.63 9.76 3.02
C ARG A 105 3.12 9.71 4.46
N GLU A 106 1.85 10.04 4.70
CA GLU A 106 1.22 10.01 6.03
C GLU A 106 1.30 8.61 6.65
N PHE A 107 1.13 7.56 5.84
CA PHE A 107 1.25 6.18 6.28
C PHE A 107 2.68 5.84 6.76
N VAL A 108 3.70 6.20 5.99
CA VAL A 108 5.10 5.98 6.38
C VAL A 108 5.43 6.76 7.67
N GLU A 109 4.99 8.02 7.76
CA GLU A 109 5.17 8.85 8.96
C GLU A 109 4.47 8.22 10.18
N LEU A 110 3.25 7.70 10.01
CA LEU A 110 2.50 7.00 11.05
C LEU A 110 3.22 5.73 11.51
N VAL A 111 3.69 4.91 10.58
CA VAL A 111 4.43 3.67 10.89
C VAL A 111 5.74 3.98 11.62
N GLN A 112 6.48 4.98 11.17
CA GLN A 112 7.72 5.41 11.82
C GLN A 112 7.45 5.88 13.24
N ARG A 113 6.46 6.74 13.44
CA ARG A 113 6.06 7.23 14.77
C ARG A 113 5.59 6.10 15.67
N GLY A 114 4.77 5.19 15.16
CA GLY A 114 4.27 4.02 15.89
C GLY A 114 5.41 3.09 16.32
N ASN A 115 6.37 2.84 15.43
CA ASN A 115 7.53 2.01 15.75
C ASN A 115 8.42 2.64 16.83
N GLN A 116 8.65 3.96 16.77
CA GLN A 116 9.39 4.68 17.80
C GLN A 116 8.67 4.67 19.15
N ASP A 117 7.35 4.89 19.16
CA ASP A 117 6.53 4.83 20.38
C ASP A 117 6.56 3.43 21.02
N LEU A 118 6.39 2.38 20.21
CA LEU A 118 6.50 0.99 20.68
C LEU A 118 7.87 0.67 21.23
N LYS A 119 8.94 1.11 20.56
CA LYS A 119 10.31 0.96 21.04
C LYS A 119 10.51 1.67 22.38
N GLY A 120 10.08 2.92 22.49
CA GLY A 120 10.18 3.71 23.72
C GLY A 120 9.41 3.08 24.89
N LYS A 121 8.18 2.59 24.63
CA LYS A 121 7.41 1.83 25.62
C LYS A 121 8.13 0.57 26.06
N LYS A 122 8.66 -0.22 25.13
CA LYS A 122 9.44 -1.44 25.44
C LYS A 122 10.65 -1.12 26.31
N GLU A 123 11.40 -0.07 26.00
CA GLU A 123 12.56 0.37 26.79
C GLU A 123 12.16 0.86 28.18
N ALA A 124 11.07 1.62 28.30
CA ALA A 124 10.54 2.08 29.57
C ALA A 124 10.07 0.92 30.46
N PHE A 125 9.36 -0.07 29.89
CA PHE A 125 8.95 -1.28 30.62
C PHE A 125 10.15 -2.14 31.03
N ALA A 126 11.19 -2.24 30.20
CA ALA A 126 12.43 -2.93 30.56
C ALA A 126 13.13 -2.24 31.73
N SER A 127 13.24 -0.90 31.69
CA SER A 127 13.81 -0.10 32.79
C SER A 127 13.00 -0.24 34.08
N PHE A 128 11.67 -0.17 33.99
CA PHE A 128 10.78 -0.37 35.13
C PHE A 128 10.93 -1.76 35.75
N ARG A 129 10.98 -2.81 34.92
CA ARG A 129 11.24 -4.19 35.34
C ARG A 129 12.56 -4.28 36.13
N ASP A 130 13.63 -3.70 35.60
CA ASP A 130 14.97 -3.80 36.20
C ASP A 130 15.04 -3.06 37.55
N VAL A 131 14.42 -1.88 37.65
CA VAL A 131 14.31 -1.13 38.91
C VAL A 131 13.48 -1.90 39.92
N LEU A 132 12.28 -2.37 39.54
CA LEU A 132 11.39 -3.11 40.42
C LEU A 132 12.08 -4.38 40.96
N ALA A 133 12.76 -5.12 40.10
CA ALA A 133 13.49 -6.32 40.50
C ALA A 133 14.62 -6.01 41.49
N ARG A 134 15.34 -4.89 41.31
CA ARG A 134 16.38 -4.44 42.25
C ARG A 134 15.78 -4.11 43.62
N GLU A 135 14.70 -3.34 43.66
CA GLU A 135 14.05 -2.96 44.92
C GLU A 135 13.45 -4.19 45.63
N MET A 136 12.82 -5.12 44.90
CA MET A 136 12.30 -6.37 45.47
C MET A 136 13.41 -7.25 46.06
N ARG A 137 14.56 -7.38 45.39
CA ARG A 137 15.72 -8.11 45.94
C ARG A 137 16.28 -7.48 47.21
N SER A 138 16.15 -6.15 47.36
CA SER A 138 16.61 -5.40 48.53
C SER A 138 15.64 -5.54 49.70
N ALA A 139 14.34 -5.34 49.44
CA ALA A 139 13.28 -5.35 50.44
C ALA A 139 12.86 -6.76 50.90
N MET A 140 12.98 -7.78 50.05
CA MET A 140 12.54 -9.16 50.31
C MET A 140 13.63 -10.18 49.91
N PRO A 141 14.63 -10.41 50.78
CA PRO A 141 15.76 -11.31 50.48
C PRO A 141 15.35 -12.76 50.17
N GLU A 142 14.24 -13.23 50.72
CA GLU A 142 13.67 -14.57 50.53
C GLU A 142 13.19 -14.83 49.10
N CYS A 143 12.79 -13.80 48.36
CA CYS A 143 12.24 -13.91 47.00
C CYS A 143 13.30 -13.72 45.89
N ARG A 144 14.58 -13.54 46.23
CA ARG A 144 15.64 -13.19 45.26
C ARG A 144 15.76 -14.17 44.09
N GLY A 145 15.73 -15.47 44.39
CA GLY A 145 15.85 -16.51 43.37
C GLY A 145 14.66 -16.55 42.39
N GLU A 146 13.46 -16.19 42.87
CA GLU A 146 12.28 -16.09 42.00
C GLU A 146 12.35 -14.85 41.11
N VAL A 147 12.76 -13.71 41.67
CA VAL A 147 12.94 -12.45 40.91
C VAL A 147 13.98 -12.62 39.79
N GLU A 148 15.10 -13.30 40.06
CA GLU A 148 16.12 -13.59 39.04
C GLU A 148 15.61 -14.51 37.94
N ARG A 149 14.81 -15.52 38.29
CA ARG A 149 14.17 -16.41 37.31
C ARG A 149 13.22 -15.64 36.39
N VAL A 150 12.40 -14.73 36.94
CA VAL A 150 11.47 -13.91 36.16
C VAL A 150 12.22 -12.93 35.26
N LEU A 151 13.31 -12.31 35.74
CA LEU A 151 14.15 -11.45 34.90
C LEU A 151 14.74 -12.22 33.71
N ALA A 152 15.33 -13.39 33.95
CA ALA A 152 15.89 -14.22 32.88
C ALA A 152 14.82 -14.63 31.85
N ALA A 153 13.61 -14.99 32.31
CA ALA A 153 12.50 -15.38 31.44
C ALA A 153 11.90 -14.21 30.64
N THR A 154 12.01 -12.97 31.14
CA THR A 154 11.44 -11.77 30.50
C THR A 154 12.48 -10.96 29.71
N GLY A 155 13.65 -11.55 29.44
CA GLY A 155 14.72 -10.92 28.65
C GLY A 155 15.53 -9.87 29.42
N GLY A 156 15.46 -9.87 30.75
CA GLY A 156 16.35 -9.11 31.64
C GLY A 156 17.61 -9.93 31.89
N GLY A 157 18.62 -9.77 31.03
CA GLY A 157 19.76 -10.69 31.05
C GLY A 157 21.01 -10.21 30.32
N SER A 158 21.58 -9.07 30.75
CA SER A 158 23.03 -8.93 30.92
C SER A 158 23.32 -7.68 31.76
N SER A 159 23.55 -7.87 33.05
CA SER A 159 24.33 -6.88 33.79
C SER A 159 25.69 -6.76 33.09
N PRO A 160 26.19 -5.55 32.74
CA PRO A 160 27.56 -5.40 32.32
C PRO A 160 28.43 -5.78 33.51
N SER A 161 29.02 -6.97 33.44
CA SER A 161 30.04 -7.41 34.39
C SER A 161 31.19 -6.40 34.33
N ALA A 162 31.46 -5.79 35.49
CA ALA A 162 32.69 -5.09 35.87
C ALA A 162 33.70 -4.78 34.74
N VAL A 163 33.70 -3.54 34.25
CA VAL A 163 34.93 -2.92 33.72
C VAL A 163 35.51 -2.04 34.81
N ASN A 164 36.53 -2.58 35.44
CA ASN A 164 37.42 -1.93 36.39
C ASN A 164 38.25 -0.86 35.65
N ARG A 165 38.13 0.41 36.03
CA ARG A 165 39.17 1.44 35.88
C ARG A 165 39.01 2.51 36.94
#